data_AF-E8WTZ8-F1
#
_entry.id   AF-E8WTZ8-F1
#
_cell.length_a   1.000
_cell.length_b   1.000
_cell.length_c   1.000
_cell.angle_alpha   90.00
_cell.angle_beta   90.00
_cell.angle_gamma   90.00
#
_symmetry.space_group_name_H-M   'P 1'
#
loop_
_entity.id
_entity.type
_entity.pdbx_description
1 polymer ?
#
loop_
_entity_poly.entity_id
_entity_poly.type
_entity_poly.pdbx_seq_one_letter_code
_entity_poly.pdbx_strand_id
1 'polypeptide(L)'
;MTMTPITPDLKLHTHQEDNGIHISSLIITHNGNNYHLYAGTKDTIYIFSQSIALYVLTINREHGKIGLAAYMSPEPFPLNTFYLHSTKEITALLGSDWEEQTPLHITEALINYLI
;
A
#
# COMPACT_ATOMS: atom_id res chain seq x y z
N MET A 1 3.57 -14.32 14.96
CA MET A 1 2.55 -13.26 15.11
C MET A 1 1.84 -13.14 13.78
N THR A 2 0.51 -13.18 13.76
CA THR A 2 -0.28 -13.22 12.51
C THR A 2 -0.46 -11.81 11.96
N MET A 3 -0.30 -11.64 10.65
CA MET A 3 -0.65 -10.40 9.95
C MET A 3 -2.16 -10.28 9.83
N THR A 4 -2.73 -9.16 10.24
CA THR A 4 -4.19 -8.97 10.28
C THR A 4 -4.63 -7.81 9.38
N PRO A 5 -5.66 -8.00 8.53
CA PRO A 5 -6.23 -6.90 7.77
C PRO A 5 -6.86 -5.88 8.72
N ILE A 6 -6.66 -4.60 8.42
CA ILE A 6 -7.25 -3.49 9.18
C ILE A 6 -7.91 -2.49 8.24
N THR A 7 -8.91 -1.78 8.77
CA THR A 7 -9.55 -0.65 8.08
C THR A 7 -9.28 0.61 8.91
N PRO A 8 -8.15 1.29 8.68
CA PRO A 8 -7.84 2.52 9.41
C PRO A 8 -8.65 3.69 8.87
N ASP A 9 -8.66 4.80 9.61
CA ASP A 9 -9.23 6.03 9.11
C ASP A 9 -8.32 6.63 8.03
N LEU A 10 -8.91 6.99 6.89
CA LEU A 10 -8.23 7.66 5.79
C LEU A 10 -8.67 9.12 5.72
N LYS A 11 -7.69 10.03 5.72
CA LYS A 11 -7.92 11.47 5.54
C LYS A 11 -7.34 11.90 4.20
N LEU A 12 -8.22 12.34 3.30
CA LEU A 12 -7.84 12.94 2.04
C LEU A 12 -7.74 14.45 2.22
N HIS A 13 -6.55 14.99 1.98
CA HIS A 13 -6.33 16.43 1.96
C HIS A 13 -6.35 16.90 0.53
N THR A 14 -7.21 17.88 0.25
CA THR A 14 -7.32 18.53 -1.05
C THR A 14 -7.05 20.02 -0.92
N HIS A 15 -6.65 20.64 -2.03
CA HIS A 15 -6.59 22.08 -2.16
C HIS A 15 -7.33 22.52 -3.41
N GLN A 16 -7.93 23.71 -3.36
CA GLN A 16 -8.63 24.30 -4.49
C GLN A 16 -7.69 25.25 -5.23
N GLU A 17 -7.55 25.04 -6.54
CA GLU A 17 -6.88 25.95 -7.47
C GLU A 17 -7.88 26.45 -8.52
N ASP A 18 -7.48 27.45 -9.31
CA ASP A 18 -8.33 28.07 -10.33
C ASP A 18 -8.86 27.08 -11.38
N ASN A 19 -8.19 25.93 -11.55
CA ASN A 19 -8.53 24.88 -12.50
C ASN A 19 -9.21 23.64 -11.87
N GLY A 20 -9.49 23.64 -10.56
CA GLY A 20 -10.22 22.55 -9.91
C GLY A 20 -9.73 22.17 -8.50
N ILE A 21 -10.16 21.00 -8.03
CA ILE A 21 -9.75 20.42 -6.74
C ILE A 21 -8.60 19.44 -7.02
N HIS A 22 -7.47 19.66 -6.36
CA HIS A 22 -6.29 18.79 -6.43
C HIS A 22 -6.11 18.02 -5.13
N ILE A 23 -5.69 16.76 -5.25
CA ILE A 23 -5.33 15.92 -4.10
C ILE A 23 -3.93 16.29 -3.65
N SER A 24 -3.80 16.80 -2.42
CA SER A 24 -2.51 17.18 -1.82
C SER A 24 -1.84 16.01 -1.13
N SER A 25 -2.60 15.22 -0.37
CA SER A 25 -2.08 14.04 0.33
C SER A 25 -3.19 13.11 0.81
N LEU A 26 -2.81 11.86 1.08
CA LEU A 26 -3.64 10.87 1.73
C LEU A 26 -2.93 10.41 3.00
N ILE A 27 -3.63 10.43 4.14
CA ILE A 27 -3.08 10.09 5.45
C ILE A 27 -3.85 8.91 6.05
N ILE A 28 -3.11 7.90 6.50
CA ILE A 28 -3.63 6.80 7.31
C ILE A 28 -3.52 7.20 8.78
N THR A 29 -4.63 7.20 9.52
CA THR A 29 -4.62 7.34 10.98
C THR A 29 -4.83 5.97 11.63
N HIS A 30 -3.86 5.51 12.42
CA HIS A 30 -3.95 4.23 13.13
C HIS A 30 -3.30 4.30 14.51
N ASN A 31 -4.03 3.89 15.56
CA ASN A 31 -3.58 3.90 16.95
C ASN A 31 -2.92 5.23 17.40
N GLY A 32 -3.49 6.36 16.99
CA GLY A 32 -2.98 7.69 17.31
C GLY A 32 -1.77 8.17 16.47
N ASN A 33 -1.28 7.35 15.55
CA ASN A 33 -0.22 7.71 14.60
C ASN A 33 -0.81 8.11 13.25
N ASN A 34 -0.07 8.93 12.50
CA ASN A 34 -0.44 9.38 11.16
C ASN A 34 0.65 8.97 10.16
N TYR A 35 0.28 8.29 9.08
CA TYR A 35 1.21 7.80 8.07
C TYR A 35 0.86 8.39 6.70
N HIS A 36 1.86 8.90 5.99
CA HIS A 36 1.71 9.37 4.62
C HIS A 36 1.52 8.20 3.67
N LEU A 37 0.39 8.20 2.96
CA LEU A 37 0.04 7.18 1.99
C LEU A 37 0.23 7.72 0.57
N TYR A 38 1.05 7.00 -0.20
CA TYR A 38 1.28 7.27 -1.61
C TYR A 38 0.48 6.27 -2.45
N ALA A 39 -0.71 6.67 -2.88
CA ALA A 39 -1.58 5.85 -3.73
C ALA A 39 -2.23 6.72 -4.82
N GLY A 40 -2.33 6.16 -6.02
CA GLY A 40 -3.04 6.75 -7.15
C GLY A 40 -4.55 6.55 -7.06
N THR A 41 -5.30 7.30 -7.88
CA THR A 41 -6.77 7.28 -7.91
C THR A 41 -7.38 5.98 -8.43
N LYS A 42 -6.57 5.12 -9.06
CA LYS A 42 -6.95 3.80 -9.60
C LYS A 42 -6.41 2.64 -8.77
N ASP A 43 -5.73 2.95 -7.67
CA ASP A 43 -5.14 1.93 -6.83
C ASP A 43 -6.20 1.36 -5.89
N THR A 44 -6.21 0.04 -5.75
CA THR A 44 -6.88 -0.63 -4.64
C THR A 44 -5.89 -0.78 -3.50
N ILE A 45 -6.28 -0.37 -2.30
CA ILE A 45 -5.39 -0.30 -1.13
C ILE A 45 -5.82 -1.33 -0.10
N TYR A 46 -4.88 -2.16 0.33
CA TYR A 46 -5.06 -3.13 1.41
C TYR A 46 -4.06 -2.82 2.51
N ILE A 47 -4.52 -2.76 3.75
CA ILE A 47 -3.68 -2.39 4.90
C ILE A 47 -3.71 -3.53 5.90
N PHE A 48 -2.52 -3.96 6.31
CA PHE A 48 -2.32 -5.02 7.27
C PHE A 48 -1.47 -4.53 8.43
N SER A 49 -1.80 -4.96 9.64
CA SER A 49 -0.97 -4.76 10.82
C SER A 49 -0.30 -6.06 11.24
N GLN A 50 0.96 -5.96 11.68
CA GLN A 50 1.67 -7.05 12.33
C GLN A 50 2.59 -6.46 13.40
N SER A 51 2.25 -6.69 14.67
CA SER A 51 2.97 -6.06 15.80
C SER A 51 2.97 -4.52 15.65
N ILE A 52 4.15 -3.89 15.70
CA ILE A 52 4.34 -2.44 15.55
C ILE A 52 4.42 -1.97 14.07
N ALA A 53 4.35 -2.90 13.11
CA ALA A 53 4.46 -2.61 11.69
C ALA A 53 3.09 -2.50 11.02
N LEU A 54 2.99 -1.61 10.04
CA LEU A 54 1.90 -1.54 9.09
C LEU A 54 2.43 -1.82 7.69
N TYR A 55 1.74 -2.68 6.96
CA TYR A 55 2.01 -2.98 5.57
C TYR A 55 0.86 -2.49 4.72
N VAL A 56 1.17 -1.66 3.74
CA VAL A 56 0.21 -1.11 2.79
C VAL A 56 0.52 -1.67 1.43
N LEU A 57 -0.37 -2.53 0.93
CA LEU A 57 -0.33 -3.06 -0.43
C LEU A 57 -1.22 -2.19 -1.32
N THR A 58 -0.64 -1.62 -2.37
CA THR A 58 -1.34 -0.91 -3.45
C THR A 58 -1.32 -1.76 -4.71
N ILE A 59 -2.50 -2.08 -5.27
CA ILE A 59 -2.63 -2.82 -6.53
C ILE A 59 -3.33 -1.93 -7.55
N ASN A 60 -2.65 -1.66 -8.67
CA ASN A 60 -3.22 -1.00 -9.84
C ASN A 60 -3.35 -2.02 -10.98
N ARG A 61 -4.53 -2.63 -11.11
CA ARG A 61 -4.78 -3.63 -12.16
C ARG A 61 -4.80 -3.02 -13.57
N GLU A 62 -5.27 -1.78 -13.69
CA GLU A 62 -5.35 -1.07 -14.98
C GLU A 62 -3.97 -0.89 -15.62
N HIS A 63 -2.94 -0.60 -14.82
CA HIS A 63 -1.58 -0.41 -15.29
C HIS A 63 -0.64 -1.57 -15.00
N GLY A 64 -1.13 -2.67 -14.41
CA GLY A 64 -0.30 -3.82 -14.03
C GLY A 64 0.84 -3.44 -13.07
N LYS A 65 0.51 -2.72 -11.99
CA LYS A 65 1.49 -2.28 -10.98
C LYS A 65 1.09 -2.76 -9.59
N ILE A 66 2.10 -3.11 -8.79
CA ILE A 66 1.93 -3.41 -7.36
C ILE A 66 2.96 -2.60 -6.57
N GLY A 67 2.53 -1.99 -5.47
CA GLY A 67 3.38 -1.34 -4.49
C GLY A 67 3.18 -1.97 -3.11
N LEU A 68 4.24 -2.07 -2.34
CA LEU A 68 4.21 -2.42 -0.92
C LEU A 68 4.98 -1.35 -0.16
N ALA A 69 4.35 -0.75 0.84
CA ALA A 69 4.99 0.19 1.76
C ALA A 69 4.90 -0.33 3.19
N ALA A 70 6.04 -0.36 3.89
CA ALA A 70 6.13 -0.77 5.29
C ALA A 70 6.37 0.46 6.18
N TYR A 71 5.57 0.59 7.22
CA TYR A 71 5.64 1.66 8.23
C TYR A 71 5.84 1.04 9.61
N MET A 72 6.43 1.81 10.52
CA MET A 72 6.56 1.44 11.92
C MET A 72 6.31 2.68 12.76
N SER A 73 5.48 2.57 13.80
CA SER A 73 5.27 3.70 14.72
C SER A 73 6.60 4.11 15.38
N PRO A 74 6.86 5.41 15.59
CA PRO A 74 6.00 6.56 15.27
C PRO A 74 6.24 7.19 13.89
N GLU A 75 7.01 6.54 13.01
CA GLU A 75 7.50 7.19 11.80
C GLU A 75 6.40 7.40 10.76
N PRO A 76 6.17 8.65 10.31
CA PRO A 76 5.05 8.98 9.45
C PRO A 76 5.29 8.61 7.99
N PHE A 77 6.54 8.34 7.60
CA PHE A 77 6.93 7.94 6.25
C PHE A 77 7.26 6.46 6.22
N PRO A 78 7.10 5.79 5.07
CA PRO A 78 7.44 4.37 4.96
C PRO A 78 8.94 4.18 5.18
N LEU A 79 9.28 3.18 6.00
CA LEU A 79 10.66 2.76 6.23
C LEU A 79 11.22 2.00 5.02
N ASN A 80 10.35 1.27 4.32
CA ASN A 80 10.72 0.56 3.12
C ASN A 80 9.55 0.58 2.12
N THR A 81 9.89 0.64 0.85
CA THR A 81 8.93 0.61 -0.26
C THR A 81 9.44 -0.29 -1.36
N PHE A 82 8.58 -1.15 -1.88
CA PHE A 82 8.86 -2.03 -3.00
C PHE A 82 7.81 -1.83 -4.07
N TYR A 83 8.24 -1.80 -5.34
CA TYR A 83 7.34 -1.59 -6.47
C TYR A 83 7.65 -2.56 -7.60
N LEU A 84 6.58 -3.10 -8.18
CA LEU A 84 6.58 -3.83 -9.44
C LEU A 84 5.84 -2.95 -10.44
N HIS A 85 6.51 -2.56 -11.51
CA HIS A 85 6.03 -1.56 -12.46
C HIS A 85 5.47 -2.17 -13.75
N SER A 86 5.51 -3.49 -13.89
CA SER A 86 4.95 -4.19 -15.04
C SER A 86 4.38 -5.56 -14.68
N THR A 87 3.39 -6.00 -15.46
CA THR A 87 2.84 -7.37 -15.37
C THR A 87 3.93 -8.43 -15.50
N LYS A 88 4.98 -8.19 -16.30
CA LYS A 88 6.10 -9.14 -16.45
C LYS A 88 6.84 -9.36 -15.12
N GLU A 89 7.16 -8.28 -14.40
CA GLU A 89 7.80 -8.36 -13.09
C GLU A 89 6.88 -9.02 -12.06
N ILE A 90 5.59 -8.67 -12.09
CA ILE A 90 4.57 -9.25 -11.22
C ILE A 90 4.47 -10.76 -11.44
N THR A 91 4.31 -11.20 -12.67
CA THR A 91 4.21 -12.63 -13.00
C THR A 91 5.48 -13.41 -12.69
N ALA A 92 6.66 -12.79 -12.87
CA ALA A 92 7.92 -13.42 -12.53
C ALA A 92 8.08 -13.68 -11.02
N LEU A 93 7.52 -12.80 -10.17
CA LEU A 93 7.62 -12.91 -8.73
C LEU A 93 6.45 -13.69 -8.09
N LEU A 94 5.22 -13.37 -8.50
CA LEU A 94 3.99 -13.88 -7.87
C LEU A 94 3.33 -15.02 -8.65
N GLY A 95 3.79 -15.33 -9.87
CA GLY A 95 3.16 -16.32 -10.73
C GLY A 95 2.13 -15.74 -11.68
N SER A 96 1.69 -16.54 -12.66
CA SER A 96 0.70 -16.12 -13.66
C SER A 96 -0.72 -15.97 -13.12
N ASP A 97 -1.00 -16.62 -12.00
CA ASP A 97 -2.28 -16.63 -11.27
C ASP A 97 -2.36 -15.52 -10.20
N TRP A 98 -1.40 -14.57 -10.17
CA TRP A 98 -1.31 -13.55 -9.13
C TRP A 98 -2.60 -12.73 -8.94
N GLU A 99 -3.42 -12.56 -9.99
CA GLU A 99 -4.68 -11.81 -9.90
C GLU A 99 -5.74 -12.54 -9.06
N GLU A 100 -5.65 -13.87 -8.95
CA GLU A 100 -6.53 -14.73 -8.17
C GLU A 100 -6.06 -14.86 -6.72
N GLN A 101 -4.82 -14.47 -6.43
CA GLN A 101 -4.26 -14.54 -5.09
C GLN A 101 -4.88 -13.51 -4.16
N THR A 102 -4.99 -13.88 -2.87
CA THR A 102 -5.48 -12.95 -1.86
C THR A 102 -4.46 -11.83 -1.62
N PRO A 103 -4.92 -10.61 -1.31
CA PRO A 103 -4.01 -9.50 -0.98
C PRO A 103 -3.06 -9.81 0.19
N LEU A 104 -3.50 -10.62 1.15
CA LEU A 104 -2.64 -11.08 2.25
C LEU A 104 -1.48 -11.93 1.72
N HIS A 105 -1.77 -12.91 0.87
CA HIS A 105 -0.75 -13.78 0.28
C HIS A 105 0.26 -13.00 -0.56
N ILE A 106 -0.24 -12.05 -1.37
CA ILE A 106 0.63 -11.14 -2.15
C ILE A 106 1.54 -10.35 -1.21
N THR A 107 0.98 -9.78 -0.13
CA THR A 107 1.76 -9.00 0.86
C THR A 107 2.86 -9.85 1.50
N GLU A 108 2.55 -11.07 1.93
CA GLU A 108 3.52 -12.01 2.51
C GLU A 108 4.63 -12.38 1.52
N ALA A 109 4.29 -12.67 0.26
CA ALA A 109 5.26 -12.98 -0.78
C ALA A 109 6.23 -11.82 -1.02
N LEU A 110 5.72 -10.59 -1.08
CA LEU A 110 6.54 -9.39 -1.25
C LEU A 110 7.44 -9.11 -0.04
N ILE A 111 6.95 -9.31 1.18
CA ILE A 111 7.77 -9.16 2.40
C ILE A 111 8.91 -10.19 2.40
N ASN A 112 8.62 -11.45 2.07
CA ASN A 112 9.63 -12.50 2.01
C ASN A 112 10.69 -12.26 0.94
N TYR A 113 10.34 -11.58 -0.15
CA TYR A 113 11.31 -11.20 -1.19
C TYR A 113 12.30 -10.11 -0.74
N LEU A 114 11.91 -9.29 0.24
CA LEU A 114 12.73 -8.19 0.77
C LEU A 114 13.68 -8.58 1.90
N ILE A 115 13.56 -9.81 2.42
CA ILE A 115 14.38 -10.39 3.51
C ILE A 115 15.44 -11.30 2.89
#